data_AF-A0A2D6CZG7-F1
#
_entry.id   AF-A0A2D6CZG7-F1
#
_cell.length_a   1.000
_cell.length_b   1.000
_cell.length_c   1.000
_cell.angle_alpha   90.00
_cell.angle_beta   90.00
_cell.angle_gamma   90.00
#
_symmetry.space_group_name_H-M   'P 1'
#
loop_
_entity.id
_entity.type
_entity.pdbx_description
1 polymer ?
#
loop_
_entity_poly.entity_id
_entity_poly.type
_entity_poly.pdbx_seq_one_letter_code
_entity_poly.pdbx_strand_id
1 'polypeptide(L)'
;MSTPDLRYVDVMTLDGRDRGRVTDGLGPDGIFPAWTPDGEISFVLARGTGDYQVAVTGLRGGDEEVLTDTPTEKTHLAWYSSRWFPVQALAALQPKLWARLKR
;
A
#
# COMPACT_ATOMS: atom_id res chain seq x y z
N MET A 1 10.47 12.41 26.54
CA MET A 1 10.11 11.46 25.46
C MET A 1 10.28 12.19 24.14
N SER A 2 11.08 11.67 23.22
CA SER A 2 11.17 12.16 21.84
C SER A 2 9.87 11.82 21.10
N THR A 3 9.38 12.75 20.28
CA THR A 3 8.25 12.49 19.37
C THR A 3 8.63 11.36 18.41
N PRO A 4 7.73 10.40 18.14
CA PRO A 4 8.00 9.36 17.15
C PRO A 4 8.24 10.02 15.78
N ASP A 5 9.23 9.50 15.05
CA ASP A 5 9.46 9.90 13.66
C ASP A 5 8.34 9.31 12.80
N LEU A 6 7.40 10.16 12.41
CA LEU A 6 6.26 9.77 11.59
C LEU A 6 6.60 9.99 10.12
N ARG A 7 6.45 8.92 9.35
CA ARG A 7 6.57 8.98 7.89
C ARG A 7 5.19 8.98 7.24
N TYR A 8 5.12 9.60 6.08
CA TYR A 8 3.88 9.80 5.33
C TYR A 8 4.09 9.44 3.87
N VAL A 9 3.00 9.03 3.22
CA VAL A 9 2.90 9.00 1.77
C VAL A 9 2.10 10.21 1.33
N ASP A 10 2.68 10.97 0.41
CA ASP A 10 2.04 12.10 -0.23
C ASP A 10 2.01 11.84 -1.74
N VAL A 11 0.97 12.33 -2.41
CA VAL A 11 0.85 12.36 -3.87
C VAL A 11 1.05 13.79 -4.34
N MET A 12 1.71 13.97 -5.48
CA MET A 12 1.86 15.28 -6.09
C MET A 12 1.72 15.24 -7.61
N THR A 13 1.34 16.36 -8.21
CA THR A 13 1.38 16.55 -9.65
C THR A 13 2.82 16.52 -10.17
N LEU A 14 2.98 16.20 -11.46
CA LEU A 14 4.31 16.11 -12.11
C LEU A 14 5.09 17.42 -12.06
N ASP A 15 4.39 18.56 -12.04
CA ASP A 15 4.98 19.88 -11.90
C ASP A 15 5.21 20.31 -10.44
N GLY A 16 4.87 19.44 -9.48
CA GLY A 16 5.04 19.65 -8.04
C GLY A 16 4.12 20.71 -7.44
N ARG A 17 3.18 21.28 -8.20
CA ARG A 17 2.35 22.41 -7.74
C ARG A 17 1.18 22.00 -6.86
N ASP A 18 0.72 20.76 -6.97
CA ASP A 18 -0.34 20.22 -6.13
C ASP A 18 0.23 19.01 -5.39
N ARG A 19 0.28 19.08 -4.04
CA ARG A 19 0.75 18.02 -3.16
C ARG A 19 -0.29 17.78 -2.08
N GLY A 20 -0.78 16.55 -2.00
CA GLY A 20 -1.75 16.10 -1.01
C GLY A 20 -1.20 14.93 -0.20
N ARG A 21 -1.41 14.97 1.12
CA ARG A 21 -1.16 13.82 1.98
C ARG A 21 -2.28 12.79 1.81
N VAL A 22 -1.91 11.51 1.71
CA VAL A 22 -2.89 10.43 1.50
C VAL A 22 -2.94 9.40 2.62
N THR A 23 -2.05 9.49 3.61
CA THR A 23 -1.99 8.59 4.78
C THR A 23 -1.90 9.36 6.09
N ASP A 24 -2.48 8.80 7.16
CA ASP A 24 -2.44 9.39 8.50
C ASP A 24 -1.30 8.84 9.35
N GLY A 25 -0.06 8.98 8.86
CA GLY A 25 1.17 8.66 9.61
C GLY A 25 1.39 7.17 9.81
N LEU A 26 2.53 6.67 9.34
CA LEU A 26 2.77 5.23 9.22
C LEU A 26 3.75 4.67 10.26
N GLY A 27 4.16 5.49 11.23
CA GLY A 27 5.24 5.14 12.17
C GLY A 27 6.65 5.20 11.55
N PRO A 28 7.70 4.86 12.32
CA PRO A 28 9.10 5.02 11.92
C PRO A 28 9.53 4.04 10.82
N ASP A 29 8.73 3.04 10.53
CA ASP A 29 9.07 1.90 9.69
C ASP A 29 8.09 1.64 8.53
N GLY A 30 6.96 2.34 8.47
CA GLY A 30 5.97 2.22 7.39
C GLY A 30 6.24 3.23 6.28
N ILE A 31 6.74 2.77 5.13
CA ILE A 31 7.09 3.60 3.95
C ILE A 31 7.56 2.71 2.80
N PHE A 32 6.71 2.35 1.84
CA PHE A 32 7.12 1.77 0.54
C PHE A 32 5.95 1.90 -0.45
N PRO A 33 5.58 3.12 -0.88
CA PRO A 33 4.38 3.30 -1.68
C PRO A 33 4.57 2.76 -3.10
N ALA A 34 3.50 2.21 -3.66
CA ALA A 34 3.42 1.85 -5.07
C ALA A 34 2.02 2.14 -5.61
N TRP A 35 1.96 2.59 -6.86
CA TRP A 35 0.70 2.75 -7.57
C TRP A 35 0.09 1.39 -7.89
N THR A 36 -1.19 1.23 -7.60
CA THR A 36 -1.98 0.11 -8.09
C THR A 36 -2.40 0.37 -9.55
N PRO A 37 -2.75 -0.66 -10.34
CA PRO A 37 -3.11 -0.49 -11.75
C PRO A 37 -4.43 0.28 -11.96
N ASP A 38 -5.27 0.35 -10.94
CA ASP A 38 -6.53 1.10 -10.88
C ASP A 38 -6.38 2.54 -10.37
N GLY A 39 -5.14 2.98 -10.07
CA GLY A 39 -4.85 4.37 -9.73
C GLY A 39 -4.99 4.72 -8.26
N GLU A 40 -4.97 3.73 -7.37
CA GLU A 40 -4.85 3.89 -5.93
C GLU A 40 -3.37 3.83 -5.51
N ILE A 41 -3.13 4.12 -4.23
CA ILE A 41 -1.80 4.06 -3.62
C ILE A 41 -1.79 2.92 -2.62
N SER A 42 -0.95 1.92 -2.88
CA SER A 42 -0.60 0.90 -1.90
C SER A 42 0.61 1.32 -1.08
N PHE A 43 0.71 0.88 0.17
CA PHE A 43 1.84 1.15 1.05
C PHE A 43 1.95 0.11 2.18
N VAL A 44 3.09 0.13 2.87
CA VAL A 44 3.30 -0.64 4.10
C VAL A 44 2.89 0.22 5.30
N LEU A 45 1.87 -0.24 6.01
CA LEU A 45 1.35 0.33 7.25
C LEU A 45 2.04 -0.33 8.44
N ALA A 46 2.73 0.43 9.29
CA ALA A 46 3.26 -0.10 10.55
C ALA A 46 2.29 0.19 11.70
N ARG A 47 1.81 -0.86 12.38
CA ARG A 47 0.96 -0.76 13.58
C ARG A 47 1.73 -0.97 14.88
N GLY A 48 3.03 -1.27 14.78
CA GLY A 48 3.94 -1.47 15.88
C GLY A 48 5.28 -2.00 15.38
N THR A 49 6.24 -2.20 16.29
CA THR A 49 7.54 -2.78 15.94
C THR A 49 7.36 -4.20 15.42
N GLY A 50 7.64 -4.42 14.13
CA GLY A 50 7.51 -5.73 13.49
C GLY A 50 6.09 -6.11 13.07
N ASP A 51 5.11 -5.22 13.24
CA ASP A 51 3.74 -5.41 12.79
C ASP A 51 3.48 -4.54 11.55
N TYR A 52 3.73 -5.12 10.38
CA TYR A 52 3.54 -4.47 9.09
C TYR A 52 2.34 -5.08 8.37
N GLN A 53 1.56 -4.23 7.72
CA GLN A 53 0.45 -4.65 6.88
C GLN A 53 0.52 -3.95 5.54
N VAL A 54 -0.02 -4.58 4.50
CA VAL A 54 -0.23 -3.92 3.21
C VAL A 54 -1.59 -3.26 3.25
N ALA A 55 -1.64 -1.97 2.94
CA ALA A 55 -2.86 -1.20 2.82
C ALA A 55 -2.91 -0.47 1.48
N VAL A 56 -4.11 -0.11 1.04
CA VAL A 56 -4.37 0.77 -0.10
C VAL A 56 -5.19 1.96 0.33
N THR A 57 -5.02 3.09 -0.35
CA THR A 57 -5.79 4.32 -0.14
C THR A 57 -6.02 5.04 -1.46
N GLY A 58 -7.16 5.72 -1.56
CA GLY A 58 -7.45 6.60 -2.69
C GLY A 58 -6.58 7.88 -2.69
N LEU A 59 -6.62 8.62 -3.79
CA LEU A 59 -5.81 9.84 -3.98
C LEU A 59 -6.12 11.00 -3.03
N ARG A 60 -7.28 10.96 -2.37
CA ARG A 60 -7.67 11.96 -1.38
C ARG A 60 -7.29 11.57 0.05
N GLY A 61 -6.75 10.37 0.25
CA GLY A 61 -6.55 9.79 1.57
C GLY A 61 -7.86 9.54 2.31
N GLY A 62 -7.75 9.15 3.58
CA GLY A 62 -8.88 9.03 4.52
C GLY A 62 -9.63 7.69 4.48
N ASP A 63 -9.54 6.94 3.38
CA ASP A 63 -10.21 5.65 3.21
C ASP A 63 -9.17 4.52 3.04
N GLU A 64 -8.38 4.25 4.07
CA GLU A 64 -7.38 3.18 4.06
C GLU A 64 -8.03 1.78 4.19
N GLU A 65 -7.81 0.90 3.21
CA GLU A 65 -8.21 -0.51 3.24
C GLU A 65 -6.98 -1.40 3.49
N VAL A 66 -7.01 -2.22 4.55
CA VAL A 66 -5.95 -3.19 4.84
C VAL A 66 -6.20 -4.47 4.05
N LEU A 67 -5.22 -4.88 3.25
CA LEU A 67 -5.30 -6.05 2.39
C LEU A 67 -4.78 -7.34 3.04
N THR A 68 -3.96 -7.24 4.08
CA THR A 68 -3.34 -8.39 4.78
C THR A 68 -3.98 -8.64 6.14
N ASP A 69 -4.25 -9.89 6.47
CA ASP A 69 -4.83 -10.31 7.76
C ASP A 69 -3.79 -10.84 8.77
N THR A 70 -2.54 -10.98 8.35
CA THR A 70 -1.40 -11.28 9.21
C THR A 70 -0.29 -10.26 8.98
N PRO A 71 0.59 -10.03 9.98
CA PRO A 71 1.78 -9.22 9.78
C PRO A 71 2.63 -9.72 8.61
N THR A 72 3.19 -8.78 7.86
CA THR A 72 4.16 -9.00 6.79
C THR A 72 5.54 -8.52 7.22
N GLU A 73 6.54 -8.75 6.37
CA GLU A 73 7.82 -8.05 6.49
C GLU A 73 7.77 -6.69 5.79
N LYS A 74 8.82 -5.88 5.99
CA LYS A 74 9.07 -4.70 5.15
C LYS A 74 9.34 -5.17 3.72
N THR A 75 8.54 -4.70 2.77
CA THR A 75 8.68 -5.10 1.37
C THR A 75 8.44 -3.93 0.44
N HIS A 76 9.11 -3.96 -0.72
CA HIS A 76 8.84 -3.06 -1.82
C HIS A 76 7.68 -3.63 -2.62
N LEU A 77 6.55 -2.93 -2.61
CA LEU A 77 5.36 -3.35 -3.33
C LEU A 77 5.54 -3.12 -4.84
N ALA A 78 5.05 -4.06 -5.63
CA ALA A 78 4.94 -3.92 -7.06
C ALA A 78 3.59 -4.48 -7.50
N TRP A 79 2.94 -3.77 -8.41
CA TRP A 79 1.65 -4.17 -8.96
C TRP A 79 1.77 -4.41 -10.45
N TYR A 80 1.06 -5.40 -10.95
CA TYR A 80 0.93 -5.69 -12.37
C TYR A 80 -0.52 -5.61 -12.78
N SER A 81 -0.76 -5.15 -14.01
CA SER A 81 -2.10 -5.18 -14.57
C SER A 81 -2.45 -6.59 -14.99
N SER A 82 -3.54 -7.13 -14.44
CA SER A 82 -4.08 -8.42 -14.85
C SER A 82 -4.53 -8.46 -16.31
N ARG A 83 -4.78 -7.29 -16.92
CA ARG A 83 -5.08 -7.15 -18.34
C ARG A 83 -3.92 -7.64 -19.23
N TRP A 84 -2.68 -7.44 -18.78
CA TRP A 84 -1.47 -7.74 -19.55
C TRP A 84 -0.75 -8.98 -19.02
N PHE A 85 -0.93 -9.32 -17.74
CA PHE A 85 -0.36 -10.50 -17.10
C PHE A 85 -1.42 -11.20 -16.26
N PRO A 86 -2.30 -12.02 -16.87
CA PRO A 86 -3.24 -12.81 -16.10
C PRO A 86 -2.48 -13.87 -15.30
N VAL A 87 -2.46 -13.74 -13.98
CA VAL A 87 -1.94 -14.78 -13.09
C VAL A 87 -3.10 -15.65 -12.64
N GLN A 88 -3.06 -16.94 -12.96
CA GLN A 88 -3.99 -17.91 -12.40
C GLN A 88 -3.34 -18.54 -11.17
N ALA A 89 -3.98 -18.37 -10.02
CA ALA A 89 -3.61 -19.08 -8.80
C ALA A 89 -3.67 -20.59 -9.05
N LEU A 90 -2.52 -21.27 -9.08
CA LEU A 90 -2.51 -22.74 -9.02
C LEU A 90 -3.02 -23.14 -7.63
N ALA A 91 -4.07 -23.96 -7.58
CA ALA A 91 -4.69 -24.40 -6.32
C ALA A 91 -3.69 -25.06 -5.35
N ALA A 92 -2.60 -25.63 -5.87
CA ALA A 92 -1.52 -26.24 -5.09
C ALA A 92 -0.63 -25.24 -4.33
N LEU A 93 -0.59 -23.98 -4.74
CA LEU A 93 0.25 -22.94 -4.12
C LEU A 93 -0.49 -22.12 -3.06
N GLN A 94 -1.82 -22.30 -2.93
CA GLN A 94 -2.71 -21.46 -2.11
C GLN A 94 -2.34 -19.95 -2.11
N PRO A 95 -2.07 -19.33 -3.27
CA PRO A 95 -1.67 -17.94 -3.27
C PRO A 95 -2.89 -17.11 -2.84
N LYS A 96 -2.70 -16.33 -1.79
CA LYS A 96 -3.73 -15.43 -1.31
C LYS A 96 -3.75 -14.23 -2.24
N LEU A 97 -4.75 -14.16 -3.11
CA LEU A 97 -4.88 -13.05 -4.06
C LEU A 97 -5.44 -11.84 -3.30
N TRP A 98 -4.56 -10.89 -2.96
CA TRP A 98 -4.94 -9.69 -2.19
C TRP A 98 -5.54 -8.57 -3.05
N ALA A 99 -5.59 -8.74 -4.37
CA ALA A 99 -6.16 -7.79 -5.31
C ALA A 99 -7.37 -8.43 -6.02
N ARG A 100 -8.57 -7.88 -5.78
CA ARG A 100 -9.77 -8.31 -6.52
C ARG A 100 -9.69 -7.83 -7.97
N LEU A 101 -9.84 -8.75 -8.93
CA LEU A 101 -10.19 -8.38 -10.29
C LEU A 101 -11.62 -7.79 -10.28
N LYS A 102 -11.76 -6.46 -10.36
CA LYS A 102 -13.05 -5.86 -10.71
C LYS A 102 -13.28 -6.09 -12.21
N ARG A 103 -14.43 -6.67 -12.56
CA ARG A 103 -14.89 -6.91 -13.94
C ARG A 103 -15.29 -5.61 -14.62
#